data_AF-A0A916HMX7-F1
#
_entry.id   AF-A0A916HMX7-F1
#
_cell.length_a   1.000
_cell.length_b   1.000
_cell.length_c   1.000
_cell.angle_alpha   90.00
_cell.angle_beta   90.00
_cell.angle_gamma   90.00
#
_symmetry.space_group_name_H-M   'P 1'
#
loop_
_entity.id
_entity.type
_entity.pdbx_description
1 polymer ?
#
loop_
_entity_poly.entity_id
_entity_poly.type
_entity_poly.pdbx_seq_one_letter_code
_entity_poly.pdbx_strand_id
1 'polypeptide(L)'
;MADQAREKPFILHFLTTQKNISPFDANMARDAGFDSIFTYTNVMQDEITGLVQDAIFSRGPRGVWRTGIFIGGREMDLAMDMLKAARKAMFPPFEVS
;
A
#
# COMPACT_ATOMS: atom_id res chain seq x y z
N MET A 1 21.26 -19.24 -19.94
CA MET A 1 20.47 -18.01 -20.10
C MET A 1 20.41 -17.36 -18.74
N ALA A 2 21.19 -16.28 -18.55
CA ALA A 2 21.23 -15.58 -17.29
C ALA A 2 19.83 -15.06 -16.98
N ASP A 3 19.36 -15.35 -15.77
CA ASP A 3 18.19 -14.77 -15.14
C ASP A 3 18.31 -13.25 -15.26
N GLN A 4 17.66 -12.65 -16.28
CA GLN A 4 17.35 -11.24 -16.22
C GLN A 4 16.41 -11.13 -15.03
N ALA A 5 16.95 -10.76 -13.87
CA ALA A 5 16.17 -10.53 -12.67
C ALA A 5 15.10 -9.51 -13.03
N ARG A 6 13.92 -10.01 -13.41
CA ARG A 6 12.82 -9.21 -13.91
C ARG A 6 12.51 -8.23 -12.81
N GLU A 7 12.53 -6.94 -13.14
CA GLU A 7 12.37 -5.93 -12.11
C GLU A 7 11.09 -6.20 -11.32
N LYS A 8 11.12 -5.92 -10.01
CA LYS A 8 9.96 -6.21 -9.16
C LYS A 8 8.72 -5.49 -9.70
N PRO A 9 7.53 -6.13 -9.65
CA PRO A 9 6.30 -5.49 -10.10
C PRO A 9 5.95 -4.30 -9.21
N PHE A 10 5.26 -3.32 -9.77
CA PHE A 10 4.60 -2.25 -9.02
C PHE A 10 3.38 -2.81 -8.29
N ILE A 11 3.37 -2.68 -6.96
CA ILE A 11 2.30 -3.19 -6.11
C ILE A 11 1.64 -2.02 -5.37
N LEU A 12 0.31 -1.98 -5.37
CA LEU A 12 -0.46 -1.09 -4.52
C LEU A 12 -1.16 -1.89 -3.41
N HIS A 13 -0.92 -1.53 -2.15
CA HIS A 13 -1.75 -1.99 -1.03
C HIS A 13 -2.83 -0.94 -0.77
N PHE A 14 -4.09 -1.31 -0.97
CA PHE A 14 -5.25 -0.46 -0.74
C PHE A 14 -5.90 -0.84 0.58
N LEU A 15 -5.79 0.03 1.56
CA LEU A 15 -6.36 -0.10 2.89
C LEU A 15 -7.60 0.79 2.98
N THR A 16 -8.76 0.22 3.32
CA THR A 16 -9.99 1.00 3.49
C THR A 16 -10.78 0.58 4.71
N THR A 17 -11.38 1.57 5.38
CA THR A 17 -12.34 1.34 6.47
C THR A 17 -13.68 0.82 5.96
N GLN A 18 -13.91 0.92 4.65
CA GLN A 18 -15.18 0.53 4.03
C GLN A 18 -15.23 -0.97 3.76
N LYS A 19 -16.44 -1.51 3.67
CA LYS A 19 -16.69 -2.92 3.31
C LYS A 19 -16.15 -3.30 1.93
N ASN A 20 -16.12 -2.36 1.01
CA ASN A 20 -15.68 -2.54 -0.37
C ASN A 20 -14.69 -1.45 -0.75
N ILE A 21 -13.82 -1.77 -1.71
CA ILE A 21 -13.00 -0.78 -2.41
C ILE A 21 -13.81 -0.14 -3.53
N SER A 22 -13.51 1.13 -3.79
CA SER A 22 -14.01 1.86 -4.94
C SER A 22 -13.49 1.24 -6.24
N PRO A 23 -14.36 0.76 -7.14
CA PRO A 23 -13.93 0.30 -8.47
C PRO A 23 -13.25 1.40 -9.28
N PHE A 24 -13.62 2.67 -9.04
CA PHE A 24 -12.96 3.82 -9.66
C PHE A 24 -11.49 3.89 -9.26
N ASP A 25 -11.19 3.84 -7.96
CA ASP A 25 -9.81 3.93 -7.47
C ASP A 25 -8.99 2.71 -7.93
N ALA A 26 -9.60 1.52 -7.98
CA ALA A 26 -8.95 0.32 -8.50
C ALA A 26 -8.58 0.46 -10.00
N ASN A 27 -9.50 1.00 -10.81
CA ASN A 27 -9.22 1.27 -12.23
C ASN A 27 -8.11 2.32 -12.38
N MET A 28 -8.18 3.43 -11.63
CA MET A 28 -7.15 4.48 -11.67
C MET A 28 -5.77 3.95 -11.28
N ALA A 29 -5.67 3.05 -10.30
CA ALA A 29 -4.41 2.42 -9.95
C ALA A 29 -3.88 1.52 -11.08
N ARG A 30 -4.74 0.77 -11.78
CA ARG A 30 -4.31 -0.02 -12.94
C ARG A 30 -3.84 0.85 -14.09
N ASP A 31 -4.60 1.89 -14.40
CA ASP A 31 -4.27 2.83 -15.48
C ASP A 31 -2.99 3.62 -15.17
N ALA A 32 -2.67 3.84 -13.89
CA ALA A 32 -1.41 4.44 -13.43
C ALA A 32 -0.19 3.50 -13.52
N GLY A 33 -0.37 2.23 -13.90
CA GLY A 33 0.71 1.28 -14.12
C GLY A 33 1.02 0.33 -12.96
N PHE A 34 0.16 0.21 -11.96
CA PHE A 34 0.34 -0.82 -10.92
C PHE A 34 0.03 -2.23 -11.47
N ASP A 35 1.02 -3.11 -11.39
CA ASP A 35 0.94 -4.51 -11.83
C ASP A 35 0.03 -5.35 -10.93
N SER A 36 -0.15 -4.99 -9.67
CA SER A 36 -1.03 -5.68 -8.73
C SER A 36 -1.61 -4.73 -7.69
N ILE A 37 -2.88 -4.94 -7.33
CA ILE A 37 -3.57 -4.17 -6.31
C ILE A 37 -4.09 -5.16 -5.27
N PHE A 38 -3.52 -5.13 -4.06
CA PHE A 38 -3.97 -5.91 -2.92
C PHE A 38 -4.92 -5.09 -2.07
N THR A 39 -6.00 -5.71 -1.64
CA THR A 39 -7.17 -5.02 -1.13
C THR A 39 -7.49 -5.48 0.29
N TYR A 40 -7.65 -4.52 1.20
CA TYR A 40 -7.94 -4.76 2.61
C TYR A 40 -9.12 -3.89 2.99
N THR A 41 -10.22 -4.51 3.43
CA THR A 41 -11.50 -3.84 3.72
C THR A 41 -11.84 -3.95 5.20
N ASN A 42 -12.64 -3.02 5.69
CA ASN A 42 -12.96 -2.87 7.11
C ASN A 42 -11.72 -2.76 8.01
N VAL A 43 -10.63 -2.17 7.49
CA VAL A 43 -9.38 -2.02 8.23
C VAL A 43 -9.56 -1.05 9.37
N MET A 44 -9.08 -1.45 10.55
CA MET A 44 -9.05 -0.62 11.74
C MET A 44 -7.71 0.11 11.89
N GLN A 45 -7.74 1.23 12.61
CA GLN A 45 -6.59 2.12 12.73
C GLN A 45 -5.39 1.44 13.39
N ASP A 46 -5.61 0.56 14.36
CA ASP A 46 -4.59 -0.20 15.08
C ASP A 46 -3.91 -1.28 14.21
N GLU A 47 -4.57 -1.73 13.14
CA GLU A 47 -4.01 -2.70 12.19
C GLU A 47 -3.01 -2.07 11.20
N ILE A 48 -3.07 -0.74 11.01
CA ILE A 48 -2.30 -0.05 9.97
C ILE A 48 -0.79 -0.27 10.10
N THR A 49 -0.26 -0.23 11.32
CA THR A 49 1.18 -0.38 11.55
C THR A 49 1.67 -1.74 11.08
N GLY A 50 0.93 -2.81 11.42
CA GLY A 50 1.27 -4.18 11.02
C GLY A 50 1.21 -4.36 9.50
N LEU A 51 0.12 -3.91 8.87
CA LEU A 51 -0.06 -4.01 7.41
C LEU A 51 1.04 -3.28 6.64
N VAL A 52 1.44 -2.08 7.10
CA VAL A 52 2.51 -1.30 6.48
C VAL A 52 3.86 -1.99 6.63
N GLN A 53 4.18 -2.49 7.84
CA GLN A 53 5.44 -3.17 8.10
C GLN A 53 5.59 -4.47 7.30
N ASP A 54 4.51 -5.26 7.19
CA ASP A 54 4.49 -6.47 6.37
C ASP A 54 4.69 -6.13 4.87
N ALA A 55 4.09 -5.05 4.39
CA ALA A 55 4.26 -4.59 3.01
C ALA A 55 5.70 -4.14 2.72
N ILE A 56 6.35 -3.39 3.62
CA ILE A 56 7.69 -2.85 3.36
C ILE A 56 8.80 -3.89 3.57
N PHE A 57 8.74 -4.73 4.62
CA PHE A 57 9.81 -5.69 4.90
C PHE A 57 9.88 -6.83 3.89
N SER A 58 8.73 -7.35 3.45
CA SER A 58 8.67 -8.43 2.47
C SER A 58 9.23 -8.02 1.09
N ARG A 59 9.31 -6.71 0.82
CA ARG A 59 9.73 -6.16 -0.47
C ARG A 59 11.21 -5.82 -0.53
N GLY A 60 11.87 -5.57 0.60
CA GLY A 60 13.27 -5.13 0.66
C GLY A 60 13.47 -3.74 0.04
N PRO A 61 14.63 -3.06 0.22
CA PRO A 61 14.80 -1.66 -0.19
C PRO A 61 14.46 -1.36 -1.66
N ARG A 62 14.85 -2.25 -2.59
CA ARG A 62 14.49 -2.11 -4.02
C ARG A 62 13.04 -2.42 -4.34
N GLY A 63 12.35 -3.23 -3.54
CA GLY A 63 10.93 -3.52 -3.79
C GLY A 63 10.01 -2.45 -3.23
N VAL A 64 10.42 -1.79 -2.14
CA VAL A 64 9.63 -0.75 -1.48
C VAL A 64 9.44 0.47 -2.37
N TRP A 65 10.44 0.87 -3.18
CA TRP A 65 10.26 1.96 -4.16
C TRP A 65 9.16 1.65 -5.19
N ARG A 66 8.89 0.36 -5.44
CA ARG A 66 7.83 -0.13 -6.33
C ARG A 66 6.59 -0.58 -5.58
N THR A 67 6.40 -0.10 -4.37
CA THR A 67 5.25 -0.40 -3.54
C THR A 67 4.60 0.92 -3.14
N GLY A 68 3.30 1.04 -3.36
CA GLY A 68 2.48 2.14 -2.87
C GLY A 68 1.54 1.66 -1.78
N ILE A 69 1.16 2.56 -0.87
CA ILE A 69 0.10 2.33 0.10
C ILE A 69 -0.95 3.43 -0.10
N PHE A 70 -2.17 3.01 -0.43
CA PHE A 70 -3.31 3.90 -0.58
C PHE A 70 -4.28 3.68 0.58
N ILE A 71 -4.67 4.77 1.24
CA ILE A 71 -5.64 4.75 2.33
C ILE A 71 -6.92 5.43 1.84
N GLY A 72 -7.97 4.64 1.69
CA GLY A 72 -9.30 5.10 1.31
C GLY A 72 -10.29 5.06 2.47
N GLY A 73 -11.41 5.74 2.30
CA GLY A 73 -12.45 5.84 3.31
C GLY A 73 -13.34 7.04 3.06
N ARG A 74 -14.53 7.05 3.68
CA ARG A 74 -15.45 8.20 3.62
C ARG A 74 -15.27 9.15 4.79
N GLU A 75 -14.56 8.70 5.83
CA GLU A 75 -14.29 9.44 7.07
C GLU A 75 -12.89 10.04 6.99
N MET A 76 -12.83 11.34 6.66
CA MET A 76 -11.57 12.03 6.40
C MET A 76 -10.63 12.01 7.61
N ASP A 77 -11.14 12.29 8.81
CA ASP A 77 -10.33 12.35 10.03
C ASP A 77 -9.68 10.99 10.33
N LEU A 78 -10.46 9.91 10.24
CA LEU A 78 -9.96 8.55 10.43
C LEU A 78 -8.91 8.17 9.37
N ALA A 79 -9.16 8.49 8.10
CA ALA A 79 -8.20 8.24 7.02
C ALA A 79 -6.88 9.01 7.23
N MET A 80 -6.96 10.25 7.73
CA MET A 80 -5.79 11.06 8.06
C MET A 80 -4.99 10.48 9.23
N ASP A 81 -5.68 9.94 10.24
CA ASP A 81 -5.01 9.30 11.37
C ASP A 81 -4.38 7.96 10.99
N MET A 82 -5.02 7.18 10.11
CA MET A 82 -4.42 6.00 9.49
C MET A 82 -3.19 6.38 8.66
N LEU A 83 -3.23 7.48 7.88
CA LEU A 83 -2.07 7.96 7.13
C LEU A 83 -0.90 8.35 8.04
N LYS A 84 -1.17 9.03 9.16
CA LYS A 84 -0.14 9.34 10.16
C LYS A 84 0.45 8.06 10.75
N ALA A 85 -0.36 7.06 11.06
CA ALA A 85 0.10 5.77 11.57
C ALA A 85 0.99 5.05 10.53
N ALA A 86 0.56 5.02 9.27
CA ALA A 86 1.36 4.43 8.18
C ALA A 86 2.71 5.13 8.01
N ARG A 87 2.74 6.46 8.04
CA ARG A 87 4.00 7.21 7.98
C ARG A 87 4.93 6.91 9.15
N LYS A 88 4.40 6.78 10.36
CA LYS A 88 5.19 6.41 11.55
C LYS A 88 5.69 4.97 11.52
N ALA A 89 5.00 4.08 10.81
CA ALA A 89 5.37 2.68 10.69
C ALA A 89 6.56 2.45 9.73
N MET A 90 6.85 3.43 8.87
CA MET A 90 7.97 3.43 7.92
C MET A 90 9.23 4.05 8.53
N PHE A 91 10.38 3.58 8.08
CA PHE A 91 11.69 4.11 8.49
C PHE A 91 12.76 3.74 7.44
N PRO A 92 13.84 4.52 7.27
CA PRO A 92 14.85 4.23 6.25
C PRO A 92 15.52 2.85 6.47
N PRO A 93 15.78 2.06 5.41
CA PRO A 93 15.48 2.29 3.98
C PRO A 93 14.12 1.76 3.51
N PHE A 94 13.19 1.48 4.43
CA PHE A 94 11.89 0.87 4.20
C PHE A 94 10.77 1.92 4.21
N GLU A 95 10.79 2.82 3.22
CA GLU A 95 9.79 3.88 3.05
C GLU A 95 9.16 3.79 1.66
N VAL A 96 7.83 3.67 1.61
CA VAL A 96 7.08 3.79 0.34
C VAL A 96 6.93 5.27 -0.03
N SER A 97 6.73 5.52 -1.33
CA SER A 97 6.55 6.87 -1.91
C SER A 97 5.16 7.45 -1.64
#